data_AF-A0A2V8IWX8-F1
#
_entry.id   AF-A0A2V8IWX8-F1
#
_cell.length_a   1.000
_cell.length_b   1.000
_cell.length_c   1.000
_cell.angle_alpha   90.00
_cell.angle_beta   90.00
_cell.angle_gamma   90.00
#
_symmetry.space_group_name_H-M   'P 1'
#
loop_
_entity.id
_entity.type
_entity.pdbx_description
1 polymer ?
#
loop_
_entity_poly.entity_id
_entity_poly.type
_entity_poly.pdbx_seq_one_letter_code
_entity_poly.pdbx_strand_id
1 'polypeptide(L)'
;TGDSVYPGRLYVSDFLAFVASNQRLVDFTRDKPVSHVFGTHIEQARTPFEDYPRGTQYQPDEHTLELSHGDLLELNDALARLDRKPDKVVLPAMTVVPRTR
;
A
#
# COMPACT_ATOMS: atom_id res chain seq x y z
N THR A 1 -0.68 12.27 7.14
CA THR A 1 -1.88 11.42 6.95
C THR A 1 -1.64 10.13 7.71
N GLY A 2 -2.67 9.32 7.95
CA GLY A 2 -2.55 7.99 8.58
C GLY A 2 -2.43 6.83 7.58
N ASP A 3 -2.25 7.16 6.30
CA ASP A 3 -2.27 6.19 5.21
C ASP A 3 -0.98 5.36 5.18
N SER A 4 -1.11 4.04 5.24
CA SER A 4 0.03 3.10 5.19
C SER A 4 -0.19 1.95 4.22
N VAL A 5 -1.08 1.01 4.55
CA VAL A 5 -1.36 -0.18 3.72
C VAL A 5 -2.86 -0.21 3.47
N TYR A 6 -3.27 0.08 2.24
CA TYR A 6 -4.67 0.07 1.81
C TYR A 6 -4.74 -0.08 0.28
N PRO A 7 -5.87 -0.54 -0.28
CA PRO A 7 -5.98 -0.70 -1.71
C PRO A 7 -6.11 0.65 -2.44
N GLY A 8 -5.00 1.15 -2.99
CA GLY A 8 -4.97 2.46 -3.65
C GLY A 8 -3.62 3.17 -3.59
N ARG A 9 -3.63 4.50 -3.59
CA ARG A 9 -2.41 5.33 -3.77
C ARG A 9 -1.80 5.79 -2.47
N LEU A 10 -0.66 5.23 -2.14
CA LEU A 10 0.13 5.57 -0.97
C LEU A 10 1.02 6.78 -1.27
N TYR A 11 0.54 7.97 -0.97
CA TYR A 11 1.31 9.20 -1.13
C TYR A 11 2.30 9.38 0.02
N VAL A 12 3.59 9.23 -0.28
CA VAL A 12 4.65 9.16 0.75
C VAL A 12 5.51 10.41 0.75
N SER A 13 5.41 11.23 1.80
CA SER A 13 6.25 12.43 1.99
C SER A 13 7.59 12.13 2.67
N ASP A 14 7.59 11.22 3.66
CA ASP A 14 8.82 10.74 4.32
C ASP A 14 9.05 9.29 3.93
N PHE A 15 9.81 9.11 2.86
CA PHE A 15 10.05 7.80 2.27
C PHE A 15 10.83 6.87 3.20
N LEU A 16 11.83 7.40 3.91
CA LEU A 16 12.65 6.59 4.80
C LEU A 16 11.86 6.12 6.03
N ALA A 17 11.02 7.00 6.60
CA ALA A 17 10.13 6.60 7.69
C ALA A 17 9.09 5.58 7.22
N PHE A 18 8.57 5.72 6.00
CA PHE A 18 7.60 4.79 5.41
C PHE A 18 8.19 3.39 5.23
N VAL A 19 9.38 3.28 4.64
CA VAL A 19 10.11 1.99 4.51
C VAL A 19 10.34 1.37 5.89
N ALA A 20 10.86 2.14 6.85
CA ALA A 20 11.12 1.63 8.19
C ALA A 20 9.85 1.19 8.94
N SER A 21 8.72 1.85 8.67
CA SER A 21 7.43 1.52 9.30
C SER A 21 6.83 0.22 8.75
N ASN A 22 6.90 0.02 7.42
CA ASN A 22 6.45 -1.24 6.81
C ASN A 22 7.30 -2.43 7.26
N GLN A 23 8.63 -2.26 7.39
CA GLN A 23 9.48 -3.32 7.93
C GLN A 23 9.09 -3.70 9.37
N ARG A 24 8.83 -2.71 10.25
CA ARG A 24 8.35 -2.99 11.61
C ARG A 24 7.01 -3.70 11.63
N LEU A 25 6.11 -3.38 10.69
CA LEU A 25 4.80 -4.03 10.59
C LEU A 25 4.93 -5.49 10.13
N VAL A 26 5.81 -5.77 9.17
CA VAL A 26 6.16 -7.15 8.77
C VAL A 26 6.78 -7.93 9.92
N ASP A 27 7.72 -7.33 10.65
CA ASP A 27 8.34 -8.00 11.79
C ASP A 27 7.32 -8.27 12.91
N PHE A 28 6.38 -7.35 13.14
CA PHE A 28 5.30 -7.54 14.09
C PHE A 28 4.34 -8.69 13.69
N THR A 29 4.12 -8.91 12.40
CA THR A 29 3.16 -9.90 11.90
C THR A 29 3.76 -11.31 11.71
N ARG A 30 5.09 -11.43 11.73
CA ARG A 30 5.86 -12.66 11.46
C ARG A 30 5.35 -13.93 12.16
N ASP A 31 4.92 -13.81 13.41
CA ASP A 31 4.52 -14.95 14.27
C ASP A 31 3.02 -15.00 14.55
N LYS A 32 2.21 -14.22 13.82
CA LYS A 32 0.76 -14.07 14.06
C LYS A 32 -0.05 -14.66 12.92
N PRO A 33 -1.18 -15.33 13.21
CA PRO A 33 -2.13 -15.74 12.18
C PRO A 33 -2.90 -14.52 11.66
N VAL A 34 -2.30 -13.78 10.72
CA VAL A 34 -2.92 -12.60 10.10
C VAL A 34 -3.89 -13.05 9.00
N SER A 35 -5.19 -12.91 9.24
CA SER A 35 -6.21 -13.17 8.21
C SER A 35 -6.28 -12.03 7.20
N HIS A 36 -6.37 -10.79 7.70
CA HIS A 36 -6.54 -9.59 6.87
C HIS A 36 -5.77 -8.40 7.43
N VAL A 37 -5.37 -7.52 6.52
CA VAL A 37 -4.83 -6.18 6.79
C VAL A 37 -5.87 -5.17 6.32
N PHE A 38 -6.22 -4.21 7.17
CA PHE A 38 -7.22 -3.18 6.87
C PHE A 38 -6.58 -1.80 6.83
N GLY A 39 -6.98 -1.04 5.81
CA GLY A 39 -6.57 0.33 5.58
C GLY A 39 -7.59 1.37 6.03
N THR A 40 -7.35 2.62 5.65
CA THR A 40 -8.21 3.78 5.95
C THR A 40 -9.37 3.93 4.96
N HIS A 41 -9.11 3.72 3.67
CA HIS A 41 -10.07 3.84 2.56
C HIS A 41 -9.64 2.98 1.37
N ILE A 42 -10.45 2.94 0.32
CA ILE A 42 -10.16 2.23 -0.93
C ILE A 42 -10.17 3.25 -2.08
N GLU A 43 -9.14 3.21 -2.93
CA GLU A 43 -9.04 4.04 -4.13
C GLU A 43 -8.74 3.21 -5.39
N GLN A 44 -8.68 1.88 -5.26
CA GLN A 44 -8.34 0.97 -6.35
C GLN A 44 -9.56 0.18 -6.82
N ALA A 45 -9.59 -0.15 -8.11
CA ALA A 45 -10.51 -1.14 -8.65
C ALA A 45 -10.08 -2.57 -8.25
N ARG A 46 -11.03 -3.51 -8.38
CA ARG A 46 -10.79 -4.95 -8.27
C ARG A 46 -9.88 -5.48 -9.38
N THR A 47 -9.73 -4.73 -10.47
CA THR A 47 -8.75 -5.00 -11.52
C THR A 47 -7.36 -4.64 -11.00
N PRO A 48 -6.38 -5.56 -11.05
CA PRO A 48 -5.02 -5.27 -10.59
C PRO A 48 -4.40 -4.07 -11.29
N PHE A 49 -3.61 -3.28 -10.55
CA PHE A 49 -2.86 -2.11 -11.05
C PHE A 49 -3.72 -0.93 -11.56
N GLU A 50 -5.05 -0.95 -11.32
CA GLU A 50 -5.99 0.06 -11.81
C GLU A 50 -6.58 0.91 -10.67
N ASP A 51 -6.15 2.17 -10.58
CA ASP A 51 -6.66 3.13 -9.60
C ASP A 51 -7.86 3.93 -10.13
N TYR A 52 -8.83 4.24 -9.27
CA TYR A 52 -9.82 5.26 -9.58
C TYR A 52 -9.19 6.66 -9.60
N PRO A 53 -9.58 7.55 -10.53
CA PRO A 53 -9.18 8.94 -10.50
C PRO A 53 -9.54 9.61 -9.16
N ARG A 54 -8.66 10.51 -8.69
CA ARG A 54 -8.92 11.26 -7.44
C ARG A 54 -10.23 12.05 -7.55
N GLY A 55 -11.10 11.89 -6.56
CA GLY A 55 -12.40 12.56 -6.50
C GLY A 55 -13.55 11.77 -7.15
N THR A 56 -13.31 10.53 -7.58
CA THR A 56 -14.37 9.64 -8.06
C THR A 56 -15.36 9.32 -6.94
N GLN A 57 -16.64 9.62 -7.16
CA GLN A 57 -17.71 9.43 -6.17
C GLN A 57 -18.44 8.08 -6.29
N TYR A 58 -18.35 7.43 -7.45
CA TYR A 58 -19.00 6.15 -7.71
C TYR A 58 -17.98 5.14 -8.24
N GLN A 59 -17.73 4.08 -7.48
CA GLN A 59 -16.70 3.08 -7.71
C GLN A 59 -17.34 1.68 -7.77
N PRO A 60 -18.03 1.31 -8.87
CA PRO A 60 -18.79 0.06 -8.95
C PRO A 60 -17.92 -1.19 -8.90
N ASP A 61 -16.68 -1.09 -9.36
CA ASP A 61 -15.67 -2.14 -9.38
C ASP A 61 -14.62 -1.94 -8.28
N GLU A 62 -14.96 -1.32 -7.15
CA GLU A 62 -14.06 -1.11 -6.00
C GLU A 62 -13.40 -2.43 -5.54
N HIS A 63 -12.12 -2.36 -5.18
CA HIS A 63 -11.42 -3.48 -4.57
C HIS A 63 -12.11 -3.90 -3.26
N THR A 64 -11.99 -5.17 -2.86
CA THR A 64 -12.47 -5.57 -1.52
C THR A 64 -11.70 -4.82 -0.42
N LEU A 65 -12.32 -4.62 0.75
CA LEU A 65 -11.68 -3.94 1.87
C LEU A 65 -10.46 -4.70 2.41
N GLU A 66 -10.52 -6.02 2.33
CA GLU A 66 -9.55 -6.95 2.89
C GLU A 66 -8.28 -7.00 2.03
N LEU A 67 -7.15 -6.61 2.59
CA LEU A 67 -5.85 -7.03 2.06
C LEU A 67 -5.39 -8.31 2.77
N SER A 68 -4.67 -9.15 2.05
CA SER A 68 -4.03 -10.33 2.61
C SER A 68 -2.73 -9.96 3.34
N HIS A 69 -2.21 -10.89 4.15
CA HIS A 69 -0.84 -10.77 4.65
C HIS A 69 0.19 -10.75 3.50
N GLY A 70 -0.10 -11.42 2.38
CA GLY A 70 0.74 -11.40 1.19
C GLY A 70 0.92 -10.01 0.59
N ASP A 71 -0.12 -9.19 0.58
CA ASP A 71 -0.05 -7.81 0.06
C ASP A 71 0.88 -6.93 0.91
N LEU A 72 0.89 -7.11 2.23
CA LEU A 72 1.83 -6.44 3.13
C LEU A 72 3.28 -6.87 2.84
N LEU A 73 3.51 -8.17 2.63
CA LEU A 73 4.83 -8.70 2.32
C LEU A 73 5.32 -8.21 0.95
N GLU A 74 4.45 -8.21 -0.06
CA GLU A 74 4.76 -7.72 -1.41
C GLU A 74 5.13 -6.23 -1.38
N LEU A 75 4.37 -5.41 -0.64
CA LEU A 75 4.70 -4.00 -0.44
C LEU A 75 6.09 -3.84 0.18
N ASN A 76 6.37 -4.56 1.27
CA ASN A 76 7.64 -4.43 1.97
C ASN A 76 8.83 -4.90 1.11
N ASP A 77 8.66 -6.00 0.36
CA ASP A 77 9.67 -6.50 -0.56
C ASP A 77 9.96 -5.50 -1.69
N ALA A 78 8.93 -4.87 -2.24
CA ALA A 78 9.09 -3.85 -3.27
C ALA A 78 9.83 -2.62 -2.72
N LEU A 79 9.51 -2.18 -1.51
CA LEU A 79 10.21 -1.09 -0.83
C LEU A 79 11.68 -1.42 -0.54
N ALA A 80 11.98 -2.66 -0.15
CA ALA A 80 13.36 -3.10 0.11
C ALA A 80 14.23 -3.04 -1.16
N ARG A 81 13.67 -3.37 -2.33
CA ARG A 81 14.37 -3.34 -3.63
C ARG A 81 14.78 -1.94 -4.07
N LEU A 82 14.12 -0.89 -3.56
CA LEU A 82 14.44 0.49 -3.91
C LEU A 82 15.70 1.04 -3.22
N ASP A 83 16.34 0.26 -2.33
CA ASP A 83 17.57 0.66 -1.64
C ASP A 83 17.45 2.06 -1.01
N ARG A 84 16.32 2.31 -0.35
CA ARG A 84 15.98 3.57 0.34
C ARG A 84 15.89 4.80 -0.55
N LYS A 85 15.90 4.63 -1.88
CA LYS A 85 15.70 5.72 -2.85
C LYS A 85 14.20 5.88 -3.13
N PRO A 86 13.63 7.09 -2.97
CA PRO A 86 12.23 7.30 -3.28
C PRO A 86 11.96 7.09 -4.77
N ASP A 87 11.14 6.09 -5.09
CA ASP A 87 10.65 5.85 -6.45
C ASP A 87 9.21 5.32 -6.44
N LYS A 88 8.51 5.46 -7.56
CA LYS A 88 7.15 4.96 -7.73
C LYS A 88 7.18 3.43 -7.78
N VAL A 89 6.29 2.79 -7.03
CA VAL A 89 6.04 1.34 -7.09
C VAL A 89 4.59 1.12 -7.47
N VAL A 90 4.35 0.21 -8.42
CA VAL A 90 3.00 -0.18 -8.84
C VAL A 90 2.84 -1.67 -8.55
N LEU A 91 1.92 -2.01 -7.65
CA LEU A 91 1.61 -3.38 -7.23
C LEU A 91 0.15 -3.72 -7.58
N PRO A 92 -0.23 -5.01 -7.58
CA PRO A 92 -1.59 -5.42 -7.93
C PRO A 92 -2.66 -4.74 -7.10
N ALA A 93 -2.41 -4.54 -5.80
CA ALA A 93 -3.37 -4.01 -4.84
C ALA A 93 -3.08 -2.57 -4.39
N MET A 94 -1.94 -1.97 -4.73
CA MET A 94 -1.64 -0.59 -4.33
C MET A 94 -0.52 0.05 -5.15
N THR A 95 -0.48 1.38 -5.15
CA THR A 95 0.58 2.16 -5.80
C THR A 95 1.28 3.07 -4.79
N VAL A 96 2.60 2.95 -4.63
CA VAL A 96 3.42 3.90 -3.85
C VAL A 96 3.79 5.08 -4.73
N VAL A 97 3.46 6.30 -4.28
CA VAL A 97 3.76 7.55 -4.97
C VAL A 97 4.57 8.44 -4.05
N PRO A 98 5.92 8.49 -4.19
CA PRO A 98 6.74 9.43 -3.45
C PRO A 98 6.36 10.87 -3.81
N ARG A 99 6.25 11.73 -2.80
CA ARG A 99 6.13 13.17 -3.00
C ARG A 99 7.53 13.78 -2.98
N THR A 100 8.06 14.12 -4.14
CA THR A 100 9.17 15.07 -4.22
C THR A 100 8.66 16.44 -3.77
N ARG A 101 9.35 17.04 -2.79
CA ARG A 101 9.17 18.46 -2.47
C ARG A 101 9.65 19.33 -3.63
#